data_AF-A0A529L582-F1
#
_entry.id   AF-A0A529L582-F1
#
_cell.length_a   1.000
_cell.length_b   1.000
_cell.length_c   1.000
_cell.angle_alpha   90.00
_cell.angle_beta   90.00
_cell.angle_gamma   90.00
#
_symmetry.space_group_name_H-M   'P 1'
#
loop_
_entity.id
_entity.type
_entity.pdbx_description
1 polymer ?
#
loop_
_entity_poly.entity_id
_entity_poly.type
_entity_poly.pdbx_seq_one_letter_code
_entity_poly.pdbx_strand_id
1 'polypeptide(L)' 'DQDGPMAIATRHKLIDQVIADNVRICGSHFPFPGTGSFVKDGNAYAFTPTQI' A
#
# COMPACT_ATOMS: atom_id res chain seq x y z
N ASP A 1 -3.02 10.57 -11.47
CA ASP A 1 -4.01 9.59 -11.97
C ASP A 1 -4.73 10.15 -13.18
N GLN A 2 -5.21 9.29 -14.09
CA GLN A 2 -6.06 9.70 -15.22
C GLN A 2 -7.53 9.83 -14.81
N ASP A 3 -7.97 9.05 -13.82
CA ASP A 3 -9.28 9.10 -13.17
C ASP A 3 -9.07 9.06 -11.65
N GLY A 4 -9.43 10.14 -10.97
CA GLY A 4 -9.24 10.30 -9.52
C GLY A 4 -10.08 9.33 -8.68
N PRO A 5 -11.42 9.32 -8.84
CA PRO A 5 -12.29 8.38 -8.14
C PRO A 5 -11.88 6.91 -8.31
N MET A 6 -11.55 6.48 -9.54
CA MET A 6 -11.10 5.11 -9.80
C MET A 6 -9.78 4.80 -9.10
N ALA A 7 -8.83 5.75 -9.07
CA ALA A 7 -7.55 5.57 -8.39
C ALA A 7 -7.69 5.40 -6.88
N ILE A 8 -8.58 6.17 -6.24
CA ILE A 8 -8.87 6.04 -4.81
C ILE A 8 -9.45 4.65 -4.51
N ALA A 9 -10.49 4.25 -5.25
CA ALA A 9 -11.15 2.95 -5.05
C ALA A 9 -10.16 1.77 -5.25
N THR A 10 -9.34 1.85 -6.30
CA THR A 10 -8.32 0.83 -6.60
C THR A 10 -7.26 0.75 -5.50
N ARG A 11 -6.78 1.90 -5.01
CA ARG A 11 -5.76 1.94 -3.95
C ARG A 11 -6.26 1.32 -2.65
N HIS A 12 -7.49 1.64 -2.23
CA HIS A 12 -8.07 1.01 -1.03
C HIS A 12 -8.19 -0.50 -1.19
N LYS A 13 -8.78 -0.97 -2.31
CA LYS A 13 -8.92 -2.40 -2.58
C LYS A 13 -7.57 -3.13 -2.57
N LEU A 14 -6.56 -2.56 -3.21
CA LEU A 14 -5.23 -3.18 -3.31
C LEU A 14 -4.53 -3.25 -1.94
N ILE A 15 -4.54 -2.16 -1.17
CA ILE A 15 -3.90 -2.15 0.16
C ILE A 15 -4.66 -3.10 1.11
N ASP A 16 -6.00 -3.13 1.04
CA ASP A 16 -6.80 -4.08 1.82
C ASP A 16 -6.46 -5.54 1.49
N GLN A 17 -6.30 -5.88 0.21
CA GLN A 17 -5.88 -7.22 -0.21
C GLN A 17 -4.47 -7.57 0.31
N VAL A 18 -3.51 -6.64 0.19
CA VAL A 18 -2.14 -6.83 0.68
C VAL A 18 -2.11 -7.13 2.18
N ILE A 19 -2.95 -6.41 2.96
CA ILE A 19 -3.10 -6.64 4.40
C ILE A 19 -3.75 -8.00 4.68
N ALA A 20 -4.86 -8.31 4.00
CA ALA A 20 -5.62 -9.54 4.20
C ALA A 20 -4.78 -10.80 3.90
N ASP A 21 -3.97 -10.75 2.84
CA ASP A 21 -3.10 -11.85 2.42
C ASP A 21 -1.77 -11.88 3.19
N ASN A 22 -1.49 -10.88 4.04
CA ASN A 22 -0.24 -10.71 4.78
C ASN A 22 1.01 -10.81 3.87
N VAL A 23 0.96 -10.12 2.72
CA VAL A 23 2.06 -10.09 1.75
C VAL A 23 2.82 -8.77 1.80
N ARG A 24 4.08 -8.78 1.31
CA ARG A 24 4.84 -7.56 1.05
C ARG A 24 4.54 -7.05 -0.35
N ILE A 25 4.63 -5.73 -0.52
CA ILE A 25 4.40 -5.06 -1.81
C ILE A 25 5.65 -4.27 -2.21
N CYS A 26 5.87 -4.18 -3.53
CA CYS A 26 6.85 -3.29 -4.14
C CYS A 26 6.13 -2.17 -4.91
N GLY A 27 6.53 -0.92 -4.70
CA GLY A 27 5.95 0.26 -5.36
C GLY A 27 7.01 1.12 -6.01
N SER A 28 6.74 1.59 -7.23
CA SER A 28 7.67 2.42 -8.03
C SER A 28 8.05 3.76 -7.38
N HIS A 29 7.22 4.24 -6.45
CA HIS A 29 7.37 5.55 -5.80
C HIS A 29 7.45 5.43 -4.28
N PHE A 30 7.73 4.23 -3.75
CA PHE A 30 8.00 4.04 -2.33
C PHE A 30 9.47 4.36 -2.01
N PRO A 31 9.80 4.69 -0.74
CA PRO A 31 11.19 4.86 -0.32
C PRO A 31 12.01 3.62 -0.68
N PHE A 32 13.22 3.82 -1.22
CA PHE A 32 14.13 2.73 -1.59
C PHE A 32 14.36 1.78 -0.40
N PRO A 33 14.29 0.43 -0.57
CA PRO A 33 14.29 -0.35 -1.82
C PRO A 33 12.93 -0.51 -2.51
N GLY A 34 11.94 0.29 -2.13
CA GLY A 34 10.62 0.29 -2.75
C GLY A 34 9.69 -0.79 -2.21
N THR A 35 10.11 -1.57 -1.21
CA THR A 35 9.33 -2.68 -0.64
C THR A 35 8.95 -2.44 0.81
N GLY A 36 7.83 -3.02 1.24
CA GLY A 36 7.41 -2.98 2.65
C GLY A 36 6.08 -3.68 2.89
N SER A 37 5.50 -3.42 4.06
CA SER A 37 4.22 -3.97 4.50
C SER A 37 3.26 -2.86 4.89
N PHE A 38 1.96 -3.13 4.75
CA PHE A 38 0.90 -2.25 5.19
C PHE A 38 0.18 -2.82 6.41
N VAL A 39 -0.37 -1.92 7.25
CA VAL A 39 -1.31 -2.24 8.32
C VAL A 39 -2.46 -1.24 8.33
N LYS A 40 -3.59 -1.61 8.96
CA LYS A 40 -4.67 -0.66 9.26
C LYS A 40 -4.25 0.27 10.40
N ASP A 41 -4.55 1.55 10.26
CA ASP A 41 -4.35 2.57 11.28
C ASP A 41 -5.62 3.43 11.38
N GLY A 42 -6.59 2.97 12.18
CA GLY A 42 -7.93 3.53 12.23
C GLY A 42 -8.60 3.56 10.85
N ASN A 43 -8.89 4.77 10.36
CA ASN A 43 -9.49 5.01 9.04
C ASN A 43 -8.46 5.18 7.91
N ALA A 44 -7.18 4.92 8.19
CA ALA A 44 -6.08 5.06 7.26
C ALA A 44 -5.24 3.78 7.19
N TYR A 45 -4.11 3.87 6.48
CA TYR A 45 -3.14 2.80 6.32
C TYR A 45 -1.76 3.31 6.71
N ALA A 46 -1.01 2.52 7.45
CA ALA A 46 0.40 2.78 7.74
C ALA A 46 1.28 1.87 6.89
N PHE A 47 2.32 2.44 6.28
CA PHE A 47 3.34 1.71 5.53
C PHE A 47 4.61 1.61 6.35
N THR A 48 5.17 0.41 6.47
CA THR A 48 6.48 0.19 7.06
C THR A 48 7.44 -0.29 5.97
N PRO A 49 8.45 0.51 5.59
CA PRO A 49 9.49 0.08 4.66
C PRO A 49 10.26 -1.12 5.18
N THR A 50 10.68 -2.02 4.28
CA THR A 50 11.62 -3.08 4.62
C THR A 50 12.95 -2.47 5.04
N GLN A 51 13.49 -2.93 6.17
CA GLN A 51 14.84 -2.55 6.62
C GLN A 51 15.91 -3.24 5.76
N ILE A 52 16.98 -2.51 5.47
CA ILE A 52 18.18 -3.02 4.79
C ILE A 52 19.24 -3.45 5.79
#